data_AF-A0A535N618-F1
#
_entry.id   AF-A0A535N618-F1
#
_cell.length_a   1.000
_cell.length_b   1.000
_cell.length_c   1.000
_cell.angle_alpha   90.00
_cell.angle_beta   90.00
_cell.angle_gamma   90.00
#
_symmetry.space_group_name_H-M   'P 1'
#
loop_
_entity.id
_entity.type
_entity.pdbx_description
1 polymer ?
#
loop_
_entity_poly.entity_id
_entity_poly.type
_entity_poly.pdbx_seq_one_letter_code
_entity_poly.pdbx_strand_id
1 'polypeptide(L)'
;MRSRQAGMTLIETTVAVALLAVIVVSIVSGFAAIAIATRRHQEQTQVDRLIRSQAEYVKSQAYQVKPAAYPLLSQAGYTISEQALYYDPLTASFSAANGENGLQEIVVSVTGPSGGSEALDLLKVQP
;
A
#
# COMPACT_ATOMS: atom_id res chain seq x y z
N MET A 1 -44.86 -41.26 33.49
CA MET A 1 -43.65 -40.47 33.16
C MET A 1 -43.96 -39.00 33.43
N ARG A 2 -43.49 -38.43 34.55
CA ARG A 2 -43.72 -37.01 34.88
C ARG A 2 -42.48 -36.22 34.49
N SER A 3 -42.59 -35.41 33.43
CA SER A 3 -41.57 -34.45 33.04
C SER A 3 -41.41 -33.41 34.16
N ARG A 4 -40.24 -33.35 34.80
CA ARG A 4 -39.90 -32.23 35.69
C ARG A 4 -39.85 -30.97 34.84
N GLN A 5 -40.84 -30.10 34.99
CA GLN A 5 -40.77 -28.74 34.47
C GLN A 5 -39.75 -28.00 35.33
N ALA A 6 -38.51 -27.87 34.84
CA ALA A 6 -37.48 -27.07 35.49
C ALA A 6 -37.88 -25.59 35.32
N GLY A 7 -38.28 -24.95 36.41
CA GLY A 7 -38.50 -23.51 36.44
C GLY A 7 -37.17 -22.78 36.24
N MET A 8 -37.11 -21.86 35.28
CA MET A 8 -35.92 -21.06 35.01
C MET A 8 -35.64 -20.12 36.19
N THR A 9 -34.44 -20.17 36.77
CA THR A 9 -34.12 -19.34 37.94
C THR A 9 -33.67 -17.94 37.52
N LEU A 10 -33.93 -16.93 38.35
CA LEU A 10 -33.51 -15.54 38.13
C LEU A 10 -31.98 -15.40 37.97
N ILE A 11 -31.21 -16.22 38.70
CA ILE A 11 -29.74 -16.24 38.60
C ILE A 11 -29.30 -16.79 37.23
N GLU A 12 -29.89 -17.88 36.78
CA GLU A 12 -29.55 -18.52 35.51
C GLU A 12 -29.78 -17.58 34.31
N THR A 13 -30.92 -16.88 34.29
CA THR A 13 -31.20 -15.88 33.24
C THR A 13 -30.24 -14.69 33.29
N THR A 14 -29.94 -14.18 34.49
CA THR A 14 -29.01 -13.06 34.65
C THR A 14 -27.60 -13.42 34.20
N VAL A 15 -27.11 -14.61 34.55
CA VAL A 15 -25.79 -15.11 34.10
C VAL A 15 -25.79 -15.34 32.59
N ALA A 16 -26.85 -15.94 32.03
CA ALA A 16 -26.95 -16.16 30.60
C ALA A 16 -26.91 -14.84 29.81
N VAL A 17 -27.63 -13.82 30.25
CA VAL A 17 -27.62 -12.48 29.62
C VAL A 17 -26.26 -11.81 29.78
N ALA A 18 -25.62 -11.93 30.95
CA ALA A 18 -24.28 -11.39 31.19
C ALA A 18 -23.25 -12.01 30.23
N LEU A 19 -23.28 -13.34 30.06
CA LEU A 19 -22.40 -14.04 29.11
C LEU A 19 -22.70 -13.62 27.67
N LEU A 20 -23.98 -13.51 27.30
CA LEU A 20 -24.38 -13.09 25.97
C LEU A 20 -23.88 -11.67 25.65
N ALA A 21 -23.94 -10.74 26.62
CA ALA A 21 -23.41 -9.39 26.45
C ALA A 21 -21.89 -9.40 26.15
N VAL A 22 -21.11 -10.18 26.90
CA VAL A 22 -19.65 -10.30 26.68
C VAL A 22 -19.35 -10.90 25.30
N ILE A 23 -20.07 -11.95 24.91
CA ILE A 23 -19.90 -12.59 23.59
C ILE A 23 -20.21 -11.59 22.48
N VAL A 24 -21.30 -10.84 22.57
CA VAL A 24 -21.67 -9.86 21.53
C VAL A 24 -20.61 -8.77 21.40
N VAL A 25 -20.14 -8.20 22.52
CA VAL A 25 -19.12 -7.13 22.50
C VAL A 25 -17.80 -7.63 21.91
N SER A 26 -17.37 -8.86 22.26
CA SER A 26 -16.13 -9.43 21.71
C SER A 26 -16.22 -9.66 20.20
N ILE A 27 -17.35 -10.16 19.71
CA ILE A 27 -17.60 -10.37 18.27
C ILE A 27 -17.57 -9.04 17.51
N VAL A 28 -18.28 -8.02 17.99
CA VAL A 28 -18.31 -6.70 17.35
C VAL A 28 -16.92 -6.06 17.30
N SER A 29 -16.15 -6.20 18.39
CA SER A 29 -14.77 -5.72 18.45
C SER A 29 -13.88 -6.44 17.43
N GLY A 30 -14.06 -7.75 17.27
CA GLY A 30 -13.39 -8.54 16.24
C GLY A 30 -13.69 -8.03 14.82
N PHE A 31 -14.96 -7.78 14.50
CA PHE A 31 -15.33 -7.23 13.19
C PHE A 31 -14.75 -5.84 12.92
N ALA A 32 -14.72 -4.97 13.93
CA ALA A 32 -14.11 -3.64 13.80
C ALA A 32 -12.62 -3.73 13.47
N ALA A 33 -11.88 -4.61 14.15
CA ALA A 33 -10.47 -4.85 13.88
C ALA A 33 -10.24 -5.39 12.45
N ILE A 34 -11.06 -6.35 12.01
CA ILE A 34 -10.99 -6.91 10.66
C ILE A 34 -11.24 -5.81 9.61
N ALA A 35 -12.26 -4.98 9.80
CA ALA A 35 -12.58 -3.91 8.85
C ALA A 35 -11.41 -2.90 8.67
N ILE A 36 -10.73 -2.55 9.76
CA ILE A 36 -9.55 -1.66 9.71
C ILE A 36 -8.40 -2.36 8.99
N ALA A 37 -8.14 -3.63 9.29
CA ALA A 37 -7.09 -4.41 8.63
C ALA A 37 -7.34 -4.54 7.13
N THR A 38 -8.58 -4.83 6.72
CA THR A 38 -8.95 -4.92 5.29
C THR A 38 -8.73 -3.60 4.57
N ARG A 39 -9.09 -2.45 5.16
CA ARG A 39 -8.87 -1.13 4.53
C ARG A 39 -7.39 -0.85 4.30
N ARG A 40 -6.54 -1.12 5.29
CA ARG A 40 -5.08 -0.96 5.15
C ARG A 40 -4.51 -1.86 4.06
N HIS A 41 -4.97 -3.11 3.99
CA HIS A 41 -4.51 -4.05 2.97
C HIS A 41 -4.96 -3.65 1.55
N GLN A 42 -6.20 -3.15 1.41
CA GLN A 42 -6.71 -2.60 0.15
C GLN A 42 -5.91 -1.38 -0.30
N GLU A 43 -5.49 -0.53 0.62
CA GLU A 43 -4.66 0.63 0.30
C GLU A 43 -3.25 0.22 -0.16
N GLN A 44 -2.59 -0.70 0.56
CA GLN A 44 -1.29 -1.25 0.15
C GLN A 44 -1.36 -1.86 -1.25
N THR A 45 -2.36 -2.72 -1.49
CA THR A 45 -2.53 -3.35 -2.81
C THR A 45 -2.78 -2.30 -3.92
N GLN A 46 -3.39 -1.16 -3.60
CA GLN A 46 -3.57 -0.07 -4.55
C GLN A 46 -2.25 0.68 -4.81
N VAL A 47 -1.45 0.94 -3.78
CA VAL A 47 -0.09 1.50 -3.92
C VAL A 47 0.76 0.60 -4.82
N ASP A 48 0.82 -0.70 -4.54
CA ASP A 48 1.58 -1.69 -5.31
C ASP A 48 1.18 -1.72 -6.80
N ARG A 49 -0.13 -1.65 -7.07
CA ARG A 49 -0.65 -1.61 -8.45
C ARG A 49 -0.32 -0.30 -9.13
N LEU A 50 -0.44 0.82 -8.43
CA LEU A 50 -0.15 2.14 -8.96
C LEU A 50 1.33 2.29 -9.27
N ILE A 51 2.23 1.93 -8.35
CA ILE A 51 3.68 2.06 -8.60
C ILE A 51 4.08 1.22 -9.80
N ARG A 52 3.54 0.00 -9.94
CA ARG A 52 3.81 -0.85 -11.10
C ARG A 52 3.26 -0.25 -12.39
N SER A 53 2.04 0.28 -12.37
CA SER A 53 1.46 0.96 -13.54
C SER A 53 2.29 2.18 -13.94
N GLN A 54 2.79 2.94 -12.98
CA GLN A 54 3.63 4.10 -13.23
C GLN A 54 4.98 3.71 -13.79
N ALA A 55 5.56 2.65 -13.25
CA ALA A 55 6.82 2.13 -13.74
C ALA A 55 6.74 1.65 -15.19
N GLU A 56 5.68 0.93 -15.55
CA GLU A 56 5.44 0.53 -16.94
C GLU A 56 5.17 1.75 -17.83
N TYR A 57 4.44 2.75 -17.34
CA TYR A 57 4.20 3.98 -18.07
C TYR A 57 5.51 4.72 -18.34
N VAL A 58 6.33 4.95 -17.33
CA VAL A 58 7.67 5.56 -17.48
C VAL A 58 8.50 4.73 -18.45
N LYS A 59 8.56 3.41 -18.30
CA LYS A 59 9.33 2.52 -19.17
C LYS A 59 8.91 2.58 -20.64
N SER A 60 7.61 2.75 -20.92
CA SER A 60 7.09 2.86 -22.28
C SER A 60 7.49 4.16 -23.01
N GLN A 61 7.90 5.18 -22.26
CA GLN A 61 8.32 6.45 -22.83
C GLN A 61 9.73 6.36 -23.41
N ALA A 62 9.95 7.09 -24.53
CA ALA A 62 11.27 7.22 -25.12
C ALA A 62 12.30 7.74 -24.11
N TYR A 63 13.54 7.26 -24.23
CA TYR A 63 14.66 7.73 -23.42
C TYR A 63 14.81 9.25 -23.57
N GLN A 64 14.96 9.96 -22.45
CA GLN A 64 15.19 11.40 -22.43
C GLN A 64 16.61 11.70 -21.98
N VAL A 65 17.30 12.60 -22.68
CA VAL A 65 18.63 13.07 -22.29
C VAL A 65 18.55 14.01 -21.09
N LYS A 66 19.62 14.03 -20.27
CA LYS A 66 19.75 14.94 -19.13
C LYS A 66 19.46 16.42 -19.50
N PRO A 67 18.62 17.14 -18.72
CA PRO A 67 17.84 16.68 -17.57
C PRO A 67 16.60 15.88 -18.01
N ALA A 68 16.54 14.63 -17.57
CA ALA A 68 15.46 13.71 -17.88
C ALA A 68 14.29 13.98 -16.95
N ALA A 69 13.08 14.08 -17.51
CA ALA A 69 11.85 14.24 -16.77
C ALA A 69 10.76 13.42 -17.45
N TYR A 70 10.40 12.28 -16.87
CA TYR A 70 9.33 11.45 -17.40
C TYR A 70 7.97 11.93 -16.84
N PRO A 71 6.98 12.17 -17.71
CA PRO A 71 5.62 12.36 -17.25
C PRO A 71 5.13 11.19 -16.39
N LEU A 72 4.36 11.51 -15.36
CA LEU A 72 3.72 10.56 -14.45
C LEU A 72 2.19 10.62 -14.61
N LEU A 73 1.48 9.50 -14.41
CA LEU A 73 0.02 9.50 -14.41
C LEU A 73 -0.50 10.08 -13.08
N SER A 74 -1.34 11.10 -13.10
CA SER A 74 -1.94 11.60 -11.86
C SER A 74 -3.00 10.62 -11.33
N GLN A 75 -2.99 10.35 -10.03
CA GLN A 75 -4.04 9.58 -9.36
C GLN A 75 -4.58 10.38 -8.17
N ALA A 76 -5.89 10.55 -8.10
CA ALA A 76 -6.53 11.33 -7.04
C ALA A 76 -6.26 10.72 -5.66
N GLY A 77 -5.82 11.56 -4.72
CA GLY A 77 -5.51 11.16 -3.34
C GLY A 77 -4.14 10.51 -3.14
N TYR A 78 -3.34 10.35 -4.20
CA TYR A 78 -1.99 9.81 -4.14
C TYR A 78 -0.98 10.89 -4.55
N THR A 79 0.15 10.93 -3.85
CA THR A 79 1.30 11.75 -4.23
C THR A 79 2.27 10.85 -4.98
N ILE A 80 2.69 11.28 -6.17
CA ILE A 80 3.61 10.50 -7.01
C ILE A 80 4.77 11.41 -7.39
N SER A 81 5.98 10.91 -7.21
CA SER A 81 7.21 11.63 -7.53
C SER A 81 8.16 10.75 -8.33
N GLU A 82 9.06 11.41 -9.04
CA GLU A 82 10.12 10.79 -9.82
C GLU A 82 11.45 11.46 -9.51
N GLN A 83 12.50 10.66 -9.56
CA GLN A 83 13.88 11.13 -9.58
C GLN A 83 14.67 10.37 -10.64
N ALA A 84 15.28 11.11 -11.58
CA ALA A 84 16.23 10.57 -12.53
C ALA A 84 17.66 10.68 -11.99
N LEU A 85 18.39 9.57 -12.01
CA LEU A 85 19.80 9.45 -11.63
C LEU A 85 20.60 8.94 -12.83
N TYR A 86 21.85 9.38 -12.96
CA TYR A 86 22.72 9.05 -14.09
C TYR A 86 23.89 8.19 -13.63
N TYR A 87 24.22 7.17 -14.42
CA TYR A 87 25.33 6.27 -14.12
C TYR A 87 26.69 6.91 -14.45
N ASP A 88 27.65 6.83 -13.54
CA ASP A 88 29.06 7.14 -13.80
C ASP A 88 29.91 5.85 -13.79
N PRO A 89 30.56 5.47 -14.91
CA PRO A 89 31.38 4.26 -14.99
C PRO A 89 32.68 4.34 -14.19
N LEU A 90 33.17 5.55 -13.84
CA LEU A 90 34.41 5.72 -13.09
C LEU A 90 34.20 5.44 -11.60
N THR A 91 33.05 5.83 -11.07
CA THR A 91 32.68 5.65 -9.65
C THR A 91 31.69 4.51 -9.44
N ALA A 92 31.18 3.90 -10.52
CA ALA A 92 30.15 2.86 -10.52
C ALA A 92 28.92 3.25 -9.67
N SER A 93 28.46 4.49 -9.78
CA SER A 93 27.38 5.04 -8.96
C SER A 93 26.32 5.75 -9.77
N PHE A 94 25.11 5.83 -9.22
CA PHE A 94 24.00 6.62 -9.74
C PHE A 94 23.87 7.92 -8.94
N SER A 95 23.80 9.05 -9.64
CA SER A 95 23.57 10.36 -9.03
C SER A 95 22.98 11.34 -10.03
N ALA A 96 22.14 12.27 -9.57
CA ALA A 96 21.65 13.37 -10.39
C ALA A 96 22.79 14.31 -10.87
N ALA A 97 23.92 14.33 -10.15
CA ALA A 97 25.09 15.14 -10.50
C ALA A 97 25.92 14.53 -11.63
N ASN A 98 25.88 13.21 -11.82
CA ASN A 98 26.70 12.49 -12.79
C ASN A 98 26.40 12.90 -14.24
N GLY A 99 27.39 12.75 -15.12
CA GLY A 99 27.22 12.96 -16.56
C GLY A 99 26.24 11.97 -17.19
N GLU A 100 25.69 12.34 -18.34
CA GLU A 100 24.86 11.42 -19.12
C GLU A 100 25.76 10.44 -19.89
N ASN A 101 25.66 9.16 -19.56
CA ASN A 101 26.44 8.08 -20.18
C ASN A 101 25.55 7.03 -20.88
N GLY A 102 24.27 7.36 -21.11
CA GLY A 102 23.33 6.46 -21.78
C GLY A 102 22.69 5.42 -20.87
N LEU A 103 22.98 5.43 -19.56
CA LEU A 103 22.34 4.60 -18.55
C LEU A 103 21.77 5.48 -17.43
N GLN A 104 20.48 5.34 -17.18
CA GLN A 104 19.72 6.09 -16.19
C GLN A 104 19.01 5.14 -15.23
N GLU A 105 18.94 5.54 -13.97
CA GLU A 105 18.07 4.94 -12.96
C GLU A 105 16.96 5.94 -12.64
N ILE A 106 15.71 5.53 -12.84
CA ILE A 106 14.53 6.32 -12.58
C ILE A 106 13.84 5.75 -11.35
N VAL A 107 13.91 6.48 -10.25
CA VAL A 107 13.25 6.15 -9.00
C VAL A 107 11.86 6.77 -9.04
N VAL A 108 10.82 5.93 -9.08
CA VAL A 108 9.44 6.37 -8.96
C VAL A 108 8.97 6.09 -7.55
N SER A 109 8.24 7.02 -6.93
CA SER A 109 7.67 6.82 -5.60
C SER A 109 6.19 7.18 -5.59
N VAL A 110 5.39 6.37 -4.92
CA VAL A 110 3.95 6.57 -4.72
C VAL A 110 3.67 6.58 -3.22
N THR A 111 3.00 7.63 -2.75
CA THR A 111 2.54 7.76 -1.36
C THR A 111 1.02 7.85 -1.35
N GLY A 112 0.39 6.92 -0.64
CA GLY A 112 -1.05 6.88 -0.41
C GLY A 112 -1.54 7.85 0.67
N PRO A 113 -2.86 8.08 0.75
CA PRO A 113 -3.46 9.07 1.64
C PRO A 113 -3.32 8.73 3.13
N SER A 114 -3.11 7.47 3.52
CA SER A 114 -2.81 7.12 4.93
C SER A 114 -1.31 7.18 5.26
N GLY A 115 -0.47 7.55 4.30
CA GLY A 115 0.98 7.66 4.45
C GLY A 115 1.77 6.40 4.08
N GLY A 116 1.10 5.33 3.61
CA GLY A 116 1.78 4.18 3.02
C GLY A 116 2.55 4.61 1.77
N SER A 117 3.84 4.30 1.68
CA SER A 117 4.69 4.70 0.56
C SER A 117 5.46 3.52 0.00
N GLU A 118 5.61 3.50 -1.31
CA GLU A 118 6.43 2.53 -2.03
C GLU A 118 7.26 3.25 -3.09
N ALA A 119 8.46 2.73 -3.36
CA ALA A 119 9.33 3.22 -4.40
C ALA A 119 9.80 2.04 -5.27
N LEU A 120 9.97 2.30 -6.56
CA LEU A 120 10.49 1.34 -7.51
C LEU A 120 11.53 2.00 -8.41
N ASP A 121 12.65 1.30 -8.56
CA ASP A 121 13.78 1.75 -9.37
C ASP A 121 13.72 1.10 -10.76
N LEU A 122 13.93 1.91 -11.79
CA LEU A 122 13.81 1.50 -13.19
C LEU A 122 15.08 1.88 -13.94
N LEU A 123 15.69 0.92 -14.62
CA LEU A 123 16.83 1.20 -15.47
C LEU A 123 16.36 1.51 -16.90
N LYS A 124 16.86 2.62 -17.45
CA LYS A 124 16.69 3.00 -18.85
C LYS A 124 18.05 3.11 -19.53
N VAL A 125 18.12 2.55 -20.72
CA VAL A 125 19.31 2.58 -21.58
C VAL A 125 18.96 3.36 -22.85
N GLN A 126 19.89 4.19 -23.30
CA GLN A 126 19.78 4.85 -24.59
C GLN A 126 19.76 3.78 -25.70
N PRO A 127 18.77 3.81 -26.61
CA PRO A 127 18.62 2.80 -27.66
C PRO A 127 19.77 2.80 -28.68
#